data_AF-A0A8I1RKD4-F1
#
_entry.id   AF-A0A8I1RKD4-F1
#
_cell.length_a   1.000
_cell.length_b   1.000
_cell.length_c   1.000
_cell.angle_alpha   90.00
_cell.angle_beta   90.00
_cell.angle_gamma   90.00
#
_symmetry.space_group_name_H-M   'P 1'
#
loop_
_entity.id
_entity.type
_entity.pdbx_description
1 polymer ?
#
loop_
_entity_poly.entity_id
_entity_poly.type
_entity_poly.pdbx_seq_one_letter_code
_entity_poly.pdbx_strand_id
1 'polypeptide(L)' 'MAGMLQILTYLLSFYLVIKGIEILQIALASSRPKRDGMILLAGLTLTACVIAALGFSFAQDQQAMSLSSGMPFGPH' A
#
# COMPACT_ATOMS: atom_id res chain seq x y z
N MET A 1 4.76 -20.71 3.38
CA MET A 1 5.02 -19.35 3.92
C MET A 1 4.37 -18.23 3.12
N ALA A 2 3.94 -18.46 1.88
CA ALA A 2 3.32 -17.43 1.03
C ALA A 2 2.06 -16.78 1.61
N GLY A 3 1.22 -17.53 2.32
CA GLY A 3 0.01 -16.97 2.96
C GLY A 3 0.32 -15.91 4.02
N MET A 4 1.39 -16.08 4.80
CA MET A 4 1.80 -15.07 5.79
C MET A 4 2.33 -13.81 5.10
N LEU A 5 3.15 -13.97 4.05
CA LEU A 5 3.64 -12.86 3.22
C LEU A 5 2.48 -12.08 2.59
N GLN A 6 1.45 -12.76 2.10
CA GLN A 6 0.26 -12.13 1.53
C GLN A 6 -0.47 -11.26 2.55
N ILE A 7 -0.70 -11.77 3.76
CA ILE A 7 -1.33 -11.01 4.84
C ILE A 7 -0.49 -9.78 5.20
N LEU A 8 0.82 -9.92 5.37
CA LEU A 8 1.72 -8.82 5.69
C LEU A 8 1.73 -7.74 4.60
N THR A 9 1.74 -8.14 3.33
CA THR A 9 1.73 -7.20 2.20
C THR A 9 0.42 -6.44 2.07
N TYR A 10 -0.74 -7.07 2.33
CA TYR A 10 -2.01 -6.34 2.39
C TYR A 10 -2.08 -5.40 3.60
N LEU A 11 -1.60 -5.82 4.77
CA LEU A 11 -1.51 -4.94 5.93
C LEU A 11 -0.59 -3.74 5.67
N LEU A 12 0.54 -3.96 4.99
CA LEU A 12 1.43 -2.89 4.56
C LEU A 12 0.74 -1.94 3.57
N SER A 13 0.02 -2.48 2.60
CA SER A 13 -0.71 -1.70 1.59
C SER A 13 -1.79 -0.82 2.23
N PHE A 14 -2.54 -1.37 3.18
CA PHE A 14 -3.49 -0.62 3.98
C PHE A 14 -2.79 0.46 4.83
N TYR A 15 -1.71 0.08 5.52
CA TYR A 15 -0.93 1.00 6.35
C TYR A 15 -0.39 2.19 5.55
N LEU A 16 0.10 1.97 4.32
CA LEU A 16 0.59 3.04 3.45
C LEU A 16 -0.50 4.06 3.13
N VAL A 17 -1.72 3.61 2.82
CA VAL A 17 -2.85 4.51 2.52
C VAL A 17 -3.24 5.31 3.75
N ILE A 18 -3.39 4.66 4.90
CA ILE A 18 -3.70 5.34 6.18
C ILE A 18 -2.62 6.36 6.53
N LYS A 19 -1.35 6.00 6.39
CA LYS A 19 -0.23 6.90 6.67
C LYS A 19 -0.21 8.11 5.73
N GLY A 20 -0.50 7.91 4.44
CA GLY A 20 -0.65 9.00 3.48
C GLY A 20 -1.79 9.97 3.85
N ILE A 21 -2.93 9.43 4.31
CA ILE A 21 -4.07 10.24 4.80
C ILE A 21 -3.66 11.03 6.05
N GLU A 22 -2.94 10.42 6.98
CA GLU A 22 -2.43 11.06 8.19
C GLU A 22 -1.53 12.27 7.85
N ILE A 23 -0.63 12.12 6.88
CA ILE A 23 0.25 13.21 6.40
C ILE A 23 -0.57 14.36 5.79
N LEU A 24 -1.60 14.03 5.00
CA LEU A 24 -2.50 15.05 4.44
C LEU A 24 -3.29 15.78 5.52
N GLN A 25 -3.79 15.08 6.54
CA GLN A 25 -4.49 15.69 7.67
C GLN A 25 -3.57 16.65 8.45
N ILE A 26 -2.31 16.27 8.69
CA ILE A 26 -1.32 17.14 9.34
C ILE A 26 -1.09 18.41 8.51
N ALA A 27 -1.01 18.29 7.18
CA ALA A 27 -0.84 19.45 6.31
C ALA A 27 -2.07 20.38 6.32
N LEU A 28 -3.28 19.81 6.27
CA LEU A 28 -4.55 20.55 6.31
C LEU A 28 -4.78 21.27 7.65
N ALA A 29 -4.41 20.62 8.76
CA ALA A 29 -4.56 21.17 10.11
C ALA A 29 -3.49 22.22 10.47
N SER A 30 -2.45 22.40 9.64
CA SER A 30 -1.37 23.32 9.94
C SER A 30 -1.80 24.79 9.89
N SER A 31 -1.29 25.60 10.80
CA SER A 31 -1.45 27.06 10.83
C SER A 31 -0.27 27.84 10.23
N ARG A 32 0.67 27.13 9.58
CA ARG A 32 1.89 27.76 9.03
C ARG A 32 1.58 28.64 7.81
N PRO A 33 2.33 29.74 7.59
CA PRO A 33 2.10 30.65 6.47
C PRO A 33 2.24 30.02 5.09
N LYS A 34 3.05 28.96 4.96
CA LYS A 34 3.26 28.21 3.70
C LYS A 34 2.43 26.94 3.60
N ARG A 35 1.21 26.92 4.18
CA ARG A 35 0.35 25.73 4.25
C ARG A 35 0.06 25.12 2.89
N ASP A 36 -0.18 25.94 1.87
CA ASP A 36 -0.57 25.48 0.54
C ASP A 36 0.49 24.58 -0.11
N GLY A 37 1.78 24.94 0.04
CA GLY A 37 2.88 24.10 -0.43
C GLY A 37 2.96 22.76 0.29
N MET A 38 2.62 22.72 1.59
CA MET A 38 2.59 21.48 2.36
C MET A 38 1.39 20.61 1.98
N ILE A 39 0.22 21.21 1.71
CA ILE A 39 -0.96 20.49 1.24
C ILE A 39 -0.68 19.84 -0.11
N LEU A 40 -0.05 20.58 -1.03
CA LEU A 40 0.33 20.04 -2.35
C LEU A 40 1.32 18.88 -2.22
N LEU A 41 2.36 19.02 -1.41
CA LEU A 41 3.32 17.95 -1.16
C LEU A 41 2.65 16.73 -0.51
N ALA A 42 1.79 16.93 0.48
CA ALA A 42 1.07 15.86 1.16
C ALA A 42 0.08 15.14 0.23
N GLY A 43 -0.59 15.87 -0.67
CA GLY A 43 -1.44 15.27 -1.71
C GLY A 43 -0.66 14.40 -2.69
N LEU A 44 0.53 14.84 -3.11
CA LEU A 44 1.44 14.03 -3.92
C LEU A 44 1.93 12.79 -3.17
N THR A 45 2.27 12.93 -1.89
CA THR A 45 2.67 11.79 -1.04
C THR A 45 1.54 10.77 -0.90
N LEU A 46 0.30 11.21 -0.63
CA LEU A 46 -0.86 10.32 -0.58
C LEU A 46 -1.06 9.58 -1.90
N THR A 47 -0.95 10.28 -3.03
CA THR A 47 -1.07 9.66 -4.36
C THR A 47 -0.01 8.58 -4.56
N ALA A 48 1.24 8.86 -4.19
CA ALA A 48 2.32 7.89 -4.25
C ALA A 48 2.07 6.67 -3.33
N CYS A 49 1.55 6.89 -2.11
CA CYS A 49 1.17 5.81 -1.20
C CYS A 49 0.08 4.90 -1.79
N VAL A 50 -0.93 5.47 -2.44
CA VAL A 50 -2.01 4.70 -3.10
C VAL A 50 -1.46 3.88 -4.26
N ILE A 51 -0.64 4.49 -5.13
CA ILE A 51 -0.01 3.79 -6.26
C ILE A 51 0.87 2.63 -5.76
N ALA A 52 1.68 2.86 -4.72
CA ALA A 52 2.53 1.83 -4.12
C ALA A 52 1.69 0.69 -3.52
N ALA A 53 0.62 1.01 -2.78
CA ALA A 53 -0.27 0.02 -2.18
C ALA A 53 -0.94 -0.87 -3.24
N LEU A 54 -1.42 -0.29 -4.34
CA LEU A 54 -1.95 -1.05 -5.47
C LEU A 54 -0.87 -1.92 -6.10
N GLY A 55 0.32 -1.37 -6.37
CA GLY A 55 1.44 -2.09 -6.97
C GLY A 55 1.86 -3.31 -6.14
N PHE A 56 2.01 -3.15 -4.82
CA PHE A 56 2.34 -4.25 -3.92
C PHE A 56 1.23 -5.31 -3.87
N SER A 57 -0.04 -4.89 -3.84
CA SER A 57 -1.17 -5.82 -3.86
C SER A 57 -1.19 -6.66 -5.14
N PHE A 58 -1.05 -6.02 -6.31
CA PHE A 58 -0.99 -6.73 -7.60
C PHE A 58 0.20 -7.67 -7.71
N ALA A 59 1.37 -7.27 -7.21
CA ALA A 59 2.56 -8.13 -7.21
C ALA A 59 2.36 -9.35 -6.30
N GLN A 60 1.71 -9.16 -5.16
CA GLN A 60 1.40 -10.24 -4.22
C GLN A 60 0.38 -11.23 -4.78
N ASP A 61 -0.66 -10.74 -5.47
CA ASP A 61 -1.67 -11.58 -6.12
C ASP A 61 -1.04 -12.50 -7.17
N GLN A 62 -0.11 -11.97 -7.97
CA GLN A 62 0.63 -12.77 -8.96
C GLN A 62 1.47 -13.88 -8.31
N GLN A 63 2.12 -13.58 -7.18
CA GLN A 63 2.87 -14.58 -6.42
C GLN A 63 1.96 -15.66 -5.82
N ALA A 64 0.75 -15.30 -5.37
CA ALA A 64 -0.21 -16.27 -4.86
C ALA A 64 -0.75 -17.18 -5.97
N MET A 65 -1.04 -16.64 -7.15
CA MET A 65 -1.52 -17.40 -8.31
C MET A 65 -0.47 -18.36 -8.87
N SER A 66 0.81 -17.95 -8.94
CA SER A 66 1.87 -18.84 -9.43
C SER A 66 2.04 -20.08 -8.54
N LEU A 67 1.92 -19.90 -7.22
CA LEU A 67 1.94 -21.00 -6.26
C LEU A 67 0.72 -21.91 -6.33
N SER A 68 -0.48 -21.38 -6.63
CA SER A 68 -1.67 -22.21 -6.79
C SER A 68 -1.64 -23.03 -8.09
N SER A 69 -1.10 -22.46 -9.17
CA SER A 69 -0.91 -23.17 -10.46
C SER A 69 0.19 -24.22 -10.43
N GLY A 70 1.10 -24.15 -9.44
CA GLY A 70 2.25 -25.03 -9.27
C GLY A 70 1.99 -26.31 -8.48
N MET A 71 0.74 -26.68 -8.16
CA MET A 71 0.40 -27.97 -7.55
C MET A 71 -0.16 -28.97 -8.58
N PRO A 72 0.68 -29.62 -9.41
CA PRO A 72 0.28 -30.83 -10.12
C PRO A 72 0.41 -32.02 -9.15
N PHE A 73 -0.71 -32.69 -8.87
CA PHE A 73 -0.82 -34.00 -8.23
C PHE A 73 -0.31 -34.13 -6.77
N GLY A 74 -1.25 -34.27 -5.82
CA GLY A 74 -0.99 -34.99 -4.57
C GLY A 74 -0.85 -36.49 -4.86
N PRO A 75 0.08 -37.21 -4.20
CA PRO A 75 0.22 -38.64 -4.39
C PRO A 75 -0.92 -39.39 -3.69
N HIS A 76 -1.31 -40.49 -4.33
CA HIS A 76 -1.86 -41.68 -3.70
C HIS A 76 -1.00 -42.16 -2.52
#